data_AF-A0A8J7L5U1-F1
#
_entry.id   AF-A0A8J7L5U1-F1
#
_cell.length_a   1.000
_cell.length_b   1.000
_cell.length_c   1.000
_cell.angle_alpha   90.00
_cell.angle_beta   90.00
_cell.angle_gamma   90.00
#
_symmetry.space_group_name_H-M   'P 1'
#
loop_
_entity.id
_entity.type
_entity.pdbx_description
1 polymer ?
#
loop_
_entity_poly.entity_id
_entity_poly.type
_entity_poly.pdbx_seq_one_letter_code
_entity_poly.pdbx_strand_id
1 'polypeptide(L)'
;MYALRQEQTNFTASRKQPPLVDPALIRAAGQIYYTHCEVHPEIAGQSSGVAINRVTHRGKVIFTNQPVLLPQECFVPLNQIESYMY
;
A
#
# COMPACT_ATOMS: atom_id res chain seq x y z
N MET A 1 -11.50 17.77 -34.12
CA MET A 1 -12.04 16.44 -33.77
C MET A 1 -10.84 15.59 -33.34
N TYR A 2 -10.43 15.46 -32.08
CA TYR A 2 -11.14 15.05 -30.87
C TYR A 2 -10.48 15.69 -29.64
N ALA A 3 -11.27 16.23 -28.72
CA ALA A 3 -10.80 16.67 -27.41
C ALA A 3 -10.74 15.45 -26.48
N LEU A 4 -9.53 15.03 -26.12
CA LEU A 4 -9.34 13.92 -25.18
C LEU A 4 -9.61 14.48 -23.77
N ARG A 5 -10.80 14.17 -23.29
CA ARG A 5 -11.35 14.51 -21.99
C ARG A 5 -10.33 14.16 -20.91
N GLN A 6 -9.76 15.20 -20.30
CA GLN A 6 -8.98 15.09 -19.09
C GLN A 6 -9.92 14.59 -17.99
N GLU A 7 -9.89 13.28 -17.72
CA GLU A 7 -10.40 12.77 -16.46
C GLU A 7 -9.37 13.14 -15.38
N GLN A 8 -9.45 14.40 -14.94
CA GLN A 8 -8.92 14.85 -13.67
C GLN A 8 -9.69 14.10 -12.57
N THR A 9 -9.27 12.87 -12.29
CA THR A 9 -9.63 12.20 -11.04
C THR A 9 -8.90 12.93 -9.94
N ASN A 10 -9.61 13.91 -9.38
CA ASN A 10 -9.31 14.63 -8.17
C ASN A 10 -8.99 13.63 -7.04
N PHE A 11 -7.72 13.29 -6.85
CA PHE A 11 -7.24 12.65 -5.61
C PHE A 11 -6.97 13.74 -4.56
N THR A 12 -7.99 14.52 -4.24
CA THR A 12 -8.02 15.42 -3.09
C THR A 12 -8.91 14.81 -2.02
N ALA A 13 -8.31 14.05 -1.11
CA ALA A 13 -8.80 13.80 0.24
C ALA A 13 -7.58 13.39 1.08
N SER A 14 -6.88 14.35 1.68
CA SER A 14 -7.15 14.82 3.04
C SER A 14 -6.98 13.74 4.12
N ARG A 15 -5.81 13.78 4.75
CA ARG A 15 -5.54 13.59 6.19
C ARG A 15 -6.47 12.66 7.00
N LYS A 16 -5.80 11.65 7.58
CA LYS A 16 -6.04 11.07 8.93
C LYS A 16 -7.21 10.09 9.13
N GLN A 17 -7.59 9.31 8.13
CA GLN A 17 -8.25 8.03 8.42
C GLN A 17 -7.66 6.99 7.48
N PRO A 18 -7.11 5.86 7.98
CA PRO A 18 -6.83 4.74 7.12
C PRO A 18 -8.16 4.44 6.42
N PRO A 19 -8.22 4.37 5.08
CA PRO A 19 -9.34 3.72 4.42
C PRO A 19 -9.55 2.40 5.15
N LEU A 20 -10.78 1.97 5.38
CA LEU A 20 -11.05 0.64 5.92
C LEU A 20 -10.45 -0.37 4.94
N VAL A 21 -9.16 -0.67 5.10
CA VAL A 21 -8.42 -1.63 4.29
C VAL A 21 -8.95 -2.97 4.73
N ASP A 22 -9.41 -3.74 3.75
CA ASP A 22 -9.93 -5.07 4.00
C ASP A 22 -8.91 -5.88 4.85
N PRO A 23 -9.34 -6.54 5.94
CA PRO A 23 -8.46 -7.36 6.77
C PRO A 23 -7.64 -8.39 5.97
N ALA A 24 -8.18 -8.93 4.88
CA ALA A 24 -7.47 -9.83 3.99
C ALA A 24 -6.29 -9.13 3.28
N LEU A 25 -6.45 -7.87 2.89
CA LEU A 25 -5.38 -7.08 2.29
C LEU A 25 -4.30 -6.72 3.31
N ILE A 26 -4.68 -6.42 4.55
CA ILE A 26 -3.71 -6.15 5.63
C ILE A 26 -2.88 -7.41 5.90
N ARG A 27 -3.51 -8.59 5.97
CA ARG A 27 -2.79 -9.86 6.13
C ARG A 27 -1.84 -10.15 4.98
N ALA A 28 -2.31 -10.02 3.75
CA ALA A 28 -1.47 -10.24 2.57
C ALA A 28 -0.31 -9.24 2.47
N ALA A 29 -0.55 -7.97 2.82
CA ALA A 29 0.49 -6.96 2.94
C ALA A 29 1.52 -7.32 4.02
N GLY A 30 1.08 -7.82 5.17
CA GLY A 30 1.94 -8.32 6.22
C GLY A 30 2.82 -9.48 5.77
N GLN A 31 2.25 -10.47 5.08
CA GLN A 31 3.03 -11.57 4.52
C GLN A 31 4.13 -11.08 3.57
N ILE A 32 3.80 -10.15 2.67
CA ILE A 32 4.78 -9.55 1.75
C ILE A 32 5.88 -8.82 2.53
N TYR A 33 5.54 -8.06 3.56
CA TYR A 33 6.51 -7.35 4.39
C TYR A 33 7.44 -8.30 5.15
N TYR A 34 6.89 -9.28 5.87
CA TYR A 34 7.71 -10.22 6.66
C TYR A 34 8.60 -11.08 5.76
N THR A 35 8.06 -11.62 4.67
CA THR A 35 8.88 -12.36 3.69
C THR A 35 10.00 -11.48 3.14
N HIS A 36 9.75 -10.19 2.90
CA HIS A 36 10.79 -9.27 2.47
C HIS A 36 11.87 -9.04 3.54
N CYS A 37 11.47 -8.87 4.80
CA CYS A 37 12.42 -8.71 5.92
C CYS A 37 13.24 -9.98 6.18
N GLU A 38 12.67 -11.16 5.98
CA GLU A 38 13.39 -12.44 6.12
C GLU A 38 14.54 -12.58 5.11
N VAL A 39 14.34 -12.07 3.88
CA VAL A 39 15.36 -12.14 2.82
C VAL A 39 16.31 -10.94 2.81
N HIS A 40 15.90 -9.81 3.39
CA HIS A 40 16.67 -8.55 3.42
C HIS A 40 16.64 -7.89 4.81
N PRO A 41 17.34 -8.48 5.80
CA PRO A 41 17.39 -7.93 7.15
C PRO A 41 18.08 -6.56 7.23
N GLU A 42 18.92 -6.18 6.25
CA GLU A 42 19.62 -4.89 6.25
C GLU A 42 18.70 -3.67 6.05
N ILE A 43 17.54 -3.86 5.44
CA ILE A 43 16.54 -2.80 5.14
C ILE A 43 15.22 -2.99 5.88
N ALA A 44 15.13 -4.03 6.71
CA ALA A 44 13.98 -4.32 7.56
C ALA A 44 13.73 -3.13 8.51
N GLY A 45 12.59 -2.44 8.35
CA GLY A 45 12.20 -1.28 9.15
C GLY A 45 12.36 0.09 8.47
N GLN A 46 13.00 0.18 7.31
CA GLN A 46 13.03 1.43 6.50
C GLN A 46 11.85 1.55 5.53
N SER A 47 11.03 0.51 5.40
CA SER A 47 9.85 0.53 4.54
C SER A 47 8.77 1.43 5.12
N SER A 48 8.20 2.28 4.29
CA SER A 48 7.04 3.11 4.64
C SER A 48 5.75 2.27 4.73
N GLY A 49 5.66 1.20 3.95
CA GLY A 49 4.52 0.28 3.95
C GLY A 49 4.53 -0.64 2.74
N VAL A 50 3.39 -1.25 2.43
CA VAL A 50 3.22 -2.17 1.30
C VAL A 50 2.10 -1.68 0.39
N ALA A 51 2.39 -1.52 -0.89
CA ALA A 51 1.38 -1.32 -1.91
C ALA A 51 0.86 -2.69 -2.35
N ILE A 52 -0.43 -2.95 -2.16
CA ILE A 52 -1.07 -4.23 -2.49
C ILE A 52 -2.25 -4.02 -3.42
N ASN A 53 -2.36 -4.86 -4.46
CA ASN A 53 -3.50 -4.88 -5.36
C ASN A 53 -4.69 -5.56 -4.70
N ARG A 54 -5.86 -4.91 -4.78
CA ARG A 54 -7.11 -5.38 -4.15
C ARG A 54 -7.67 -6.68 -4.75
N VAL A 55 -7.34 -6.98 -6.00
CA VAL A 55 -7.87 -8.13 -6.75
C VAL A 55 -6.93 -9.34 -6.64
N THR A 56 -5.63 -9.11 -6.87
CA THR A 56 -4.65 -10.21 -6.94
C THR A 56 -3.98 -10.50 -5.61
N HIS A 57 -4.19 -9.65 -4.58
CA HIS A 57 -3.48 -9.68 -3.30
C HIS A 57 -1.95 -9.64 -3.45
N ARG A 58 -1.45 -9.24 -4.63
CA ARG A 58 -0.02 -9.08 -4.88
C ARG A 58 0.38 -7.64 -4.67
N GLY A 59 1.57 -7.45 -4.16
CA GLY A 59 2.06 -6.14 -3.80
C GLY A 59 3.56 -6.06 -3.75
N LYS A 60 4.05 -4.87 -3.43
CA LYS A 60 5.46 -4.57 -3.24
C LYS A 60 5.65 -3.71 -2.01
N VAL A 61 6.78 -3.93 -1.34
CA VAL A 61 7.21 -3.08 -0.24
C VAL A 61 7.65 -1.74 -0.82
N ILE A 62 7.15 -0.66 -0.22
CA ILE A 62 7.43 0.71 -0.60
C ILE A 62 8.32 1.33 0.48
N PHE A 63 9.44 1.89 0.04
CA PHE A 63 10.40 2.60 0.89
C PHE A 63 10.26 4.12 0.77
N THR A 64 9.49 4.60 -0.20
CA THR A 64 9.28 6.03 -0.45
C THR A 64 8.12 6.56 0.38
N ASN A 65 8.24 7.79 0.91
CA ASN A 65 7.14 8.45 1.63
C ASN A 65 5.90 8.76 0.78
N GLN A 66 6.05 8.83 -0.55
CA GLN A 66 4.95 9.17 -1.46
C GLN A 66 4.87 8.16 -2.62
N PRO A 67 4.35 6.94 -2.36
CA PRO A 67 4.17 5.96 -3.41
C PRO A 67 3.18 6.44 -4.46
N VAL A 68 3.50 6.19 -5.72
CA VAL A 68 2.53 6.26 -6.81
C VAL A 68 1.77 4.93 -6.82
N LEU A 69 0.50 4.96 -6.47
CA LEU A 69 -0.37 3.79 -6.45
C LEU A 69 -1.18 3.74 -7.73
N LEU A 70 -1.36 2.54 -8.28
CA LEU A 70 -2.32 2.31 -9.34
C LEU A 70 -3.76 2.35 -8.80
N PRO A 71 -4.78 2.57 -9.65
CA PRO A 71 -6.19 2.67 -9.22
C PRO A 71 -6.72 1.45 -8.45
N GLN A 72 -6.13 0.27 -8.68
CA GLN A 72 -6.50 -0.98 -8.03
C GLN A 72 -5.57 -1.35 -6.86
N GLU A 73 -4.54 -0.54 -6.62
CA GLU A 73 -3.60 -0.73 -5.53
C GLU A 73 -4.02 0.09 -4.32
N CYS A 74 -3.85 -0.50 -3.16
CA CYS A 74 -4.04 0.11 -1.86
C CYS A 74 -2.70 0.16 -1.16
N PHE A 75 -2.38 1.29 -0.56
CA PHE A 75 -1.22 1.38 0.31
C PHE A 75 -1.64 0.99 1.72
N VAL A 76 -0.91 0.05 2.30
CA VAL A 76 -1.05 -0.38 3.69
C VAL A 76 0.19 0.10 4.45
N PRO A 77 0.06 1.09 5.33
CA PRO A 77 1.18 1.57 6.12
C PRO A 77 1.62 0.51 7.13
N LEU A 78 2.90 0.50 7.49
CA LEU A 78 3.45 -0.50 8.40
C LEU A 78 2.71 -0.54 9.74
N ASN A 79 2.40 0.63 10.30
CA ASN A 79 1.66 0.78 11.56
C ASN A 79 0.33 0.01 11.56
N GLN A 80 -0.33 -0.12 10.40
CA GLN A 80 -1.61 -0.83 10.27
C GLN A 80 -1.42 -2.35 10.17
N ILE A 81 -0.30 -2.80 9.62
CA ILE A 81 0.09 -4.21 9.59
C ILE A 81 0.41 -4.68 11.01
N GLU A 82 1.24 -3.90 11.73
CA GLU A 82 1.64 -4.19 13.11
C GLU A 82 0.43 -4.19 14.05
N SER A 83 -0.44 -3.18 13.96
CA SER A 83 -1.67 -3.09 14.75
C SER A 83 -2.71 -4.18 14.45
N TYR A 84 -2.58 -4.91 13.34
CA TYR A 84 -3.47 -6.03 13.03
C TYR A 84 -2.92 -7.37 13.54
N MET A 85 -1.59 -7.46 13.74
CA MET A 85 -0.92 -8.66 14.25
C MET A 85 -0.85 -8.70 15.78
N TYR A 86 -1.03 -7.56 16.46
CA TYR A 86 -0.95 -7.40 17.92
C TYR A 86 -2.21 -6.71 18.46
#